data_AF-A0A432TG01-F1
#
_entry.id   AF-A0A432TG01-F1
#
_cell.length_a   1.000
_cell.length_b   1.000
_cell.length_c   1.000
_cell.angle_alpha   90.00
_cell.angle_beta   90.00
_cell.angle_gamma   90.00
#
_symmetry.space_group_name_H-M   'P 1'
#
loop_
_entity.id
_entity.type
_entity.pdbx_description
1 polymer ?
#
loop_
_entity_poly.entity_id
_entity_poly.type
_entity_poly.pdbx_seq_one_letter_code
_entity_poly.pdbx_strand_id
1 'polypeptide(L)' 'IQALSAEVRQKLSLHRPETIGQASRLQGVTPASISILLVYLKTYKVAS' A
#
# COMPACT_ATOMS: atom_id res chain seq x y z
N ILE A 1 -2.15 1.31 -7.51
CA ILE A 1 -1.69 -0.09 -7.66
C ILE A 1 -2.90 -0.96 -7.96
N GLN A 2 -2.96 -1.56 -9.17
CA GLN A 2 -4.15 -2.29 -9.63
C GLN A 2 -4.49 -3.51 -8.77
N ALA A 3 -3.48 -4.19 -8.20
CA ALA A 3 -3.67 -5.36 -7.34
C ALA A 3 -4.29 -5.06 -5.95
N LEU A 4 -4.35 -3.80 -5.53
CA LEU A 4 -5.03 -3.42 -4.29
C LEU A 4 -6.54 -3.27 -4.52
N SER A 5 -7.37 -3.55 -3.51
CA SER A 5 -8.81 -3.29 -3.60
C SER A 5 -9.11 -1.79 -3.72
N ALA A 6 -10.31 -1.45 -4.24
CA ALA A 6 -10.74 -0.05 -4.34
C ALA A 6 -10.76 0.65 -2.97
N GLU A 7 -11.23 -0.03 -1.94
CA GLU A 7 -11.28 0.47 -0.57
C GLU A 7 -9.87 0.77 -0.02
N VAL A 8 -8.91 -0.15 -0.22
CA VAL A 8 -7.53 0.07 0.25
C VAL A 8 -6.90 1.22 -0.51
N ARG A 9 -7.09 1.32 -1.83
CA ARG A 9 -6.61 2.48 -2.62
C ARG A 9 -7.19 3.79 -2.10
N GLN A 10 -8.50 3.85 -1.84
CA GLN A 10 -9.15 5.04 -1.29
C GLN A 10 -8.57 5.41 0.07
N LYS A 11 -8.40 4.44 0.98
CA LYS A 11 -7.83 4.66 2.32
C LYS A 11 -6.40 5.19 2.25
N LEU A 12 -5.56 4.62 1.39
CA LEU A 12 -4.19 5.10 1.17
C LEU A 12 -4.16 6.51 0.57
N SER A 13 -5.04 6.80 -0.40
CA SER A 13 -5.15 8.14 -0.98
C SER A 13 -5.64 9.20 0.01
N LEU A 14 -6.53 8.82 0.93
CA LEU A 14 -7.08 9.71 1.96
C LEU A 14 -6.07 9.97 3.08
N HIS A 15 -5.46 8.91 3.63
CA HIS A 15 -4.58 9.01 4.81
C HIS A 15 -3.13 9.34 4.46
N ARG A 16 -2.71 9.06 3.21
CA ARG A 16 -1.34 9.29 2.71
C ARG A 16 -0.25 8.88 3.69
N PRO A 17 -0.24 7.61 4.16
CA PRO A 17 0.74 7.15 5.13
C PRO A 17 2.16 7.28 4.55
N GLU A 18 3.07 7.82 5.35
CA GLU A 18 4.48 8.01 4.95
C GLU A 18 5.28 6.71 5.01
N THR A 19 4.80 5.75 5.80
CA THR A 19 5.47 4.46 6.00
C THR A 19 4.51 3.29 5.88
N ILE A 20 5.07 2.13 5.53
CA ILE A 20 4.30 0.87 5.51
C ILE A 20 3.71 0.53 6.88
N GLY A 21 4.41 0.87 7.97
CA GLY A 21 3.91 0.67 9.34
C GLY A 21 2.74 1.59 9.71
N GLN A 22 2.61 2.75 9.05
CA GLN A 22 1.38 3.55 9.17
C GLN A 22 0.26 2.95 8.31
N ALA A 23 0.56 2.54 7.07
CA ALA A 23 -0.42 1.92 6.18
C ALA A 23 -1.03 0.64 6.77
N SER A 24 -0.23 -0.19 7.46
CA SER A 24 -0.69 -1.45 8.06
C SER A 24 -1.67 -1.27 9.22
N ARG A 25 -1.72 -0.09 9.83
CA ARG A 25 -2.64 0.24 10.91
C ARG A 25 -3.99 0.77 10.42
N LEU A 26 -4.12 1.06 9.13
CA LEU A 26 -5.39 1.48 8.55
C LEU A 26 -6.38 0.32 8.58
N GLN A 27 -7.59 0.58 9.08
CA GLN A 27 -8.65 -0.41 9.14
C GLN A 27 -8.88 -1.04 7.75
N GLY A 28 -9.05 -2.36 7.68
CA GLY A 28 -9.27 -3.07 6.41
C GLY A 28 -8.04 -3.20 5.51
N VAL A 29 -6.89 -2.66 5.90
CA VAL A 29 -5.61 -3.01 5.26
C VAL A 29 -5.12 -4.34 5.82
N THR A 30 -4.93 -5.30 4.94
CA THR A 30 -4.54 -6.67 5.29
C THR A 30 -3.04 -6.90 5.08
N PRO A 31 -2.44 -7.94 5.68
CA PRO A 31 -1.06 -8.33 5.38
C PRO A 31 -0.79 -8.54 3.88
N ALA A 32 -1.76 -9.09 3.13
CA ALA A 32 -1.64 -9.23 1.68
C ALA A 32 -1.55 -7.87 0.94
N SER A 33 -2.31 -6.87 1.39
CA SER A 33 -2.22 -5.50 0.86
C SER A 33 -0.85 -4.88 1.10
N ILE A 34 -0.24 -5.16 2.26
CA ILE A 34 1.11 -4.74 2.59
C ILE A 34 2.15 -5.42 1.70
N SER A 35 2.04 -6.72 1.47
CA SER A 35 2.93 -7.44 0.54
C SER A 35 2.90 -6.84 -0.86
N ILE A 36 1.71 -6.48 -1.37
CA ILE A 36 1.56 -5.81 -2.67
C ILE A 36 2.27 -4.45 -2.69
N LEU A 37 2.12 -3.65 -1.63
CA LEU A 37 2.81 -2.35 -1.52
C LEU A 37 4.33 -2.53 -1.52
N LEU A 38 4.85 -3.50 -0.77
CA LEU A 38 6.29 -3.77 -0.69
C LEU A 38 6.87 -4.20 -2.05
N VAL A 39 6.18 -5.08 -2.77
CA VAL A 39 6.58 -5.48 -4.13
C VAL A 39 6.57 -4.26 -5.07
N TYR A 40 5.50 -3.46 -5.03
CA TYR A 40 5.39 -2.26 -5.86
C TYR A 40 6.53 -1.27 -5.61
N LEU A 41 6.86 -0.99 -4.34
CA LEU A 41 7.98 -0.11 -3.97
C LEU A 41 9.33 -0.66 -4.42
N LYS A 42 9.53 -1.98 -4.34
CA LYS A 42 10.75 -2.63 -4.83
C LYS A 42 10.87 -2.47 -6.35
N THR A 43 9.81 -2.73 -7.10
CA THR A 43 9.81 -2.56 -8.57
C THR A 43 10.04 -1.11 -8.97
N TYR A 44 9.45 -0.15 -8.24
CA TYR A 44 9.66 1.28 -8.49
C TYR A 44 11.13 1.68 -8.35
N LYS A 45 11.84 1.17 -7.33
CA LYS A 45 13.28 1.42 -7.14
C LYS A 45 14.18 0.78 -8.19
N VAL A 46 13.77 -0.33 -8.80
CA VAL A 46 14.57 -1.03 -9.82
C VAL A 46 14.46 -0.36 -11.19
N ALA A 47 13.35 0.34 -11.44
CA ALA A 47 13.09 1.04 -12.69
C ALA A 47 13.64 2.48 -12.73
N SER A 48 14.22 2.98 -11.62
CA SER A 48 14.86 4.28 -11.48
C SER A 48 16.38 4.15 -11.46
#